data_AF-A0A7J7DKL3-F1
#
_entry.id   AF-A0A7J7DKL3-F1
#
_cell.length_a   1.000
_cell.length_b   1.000
_cell.length_c   1.000
_cell.angle_alpha   90.00
_cell.angle_beta   90.00
_cell.angle_gamma   90.00
#
_symmetry.space_group_name_H-M   'P 1'
#
loop_
_entity.id
_entity.type
_entity.pdbx_description
1 polymer ?
#
loop_
_entity_poly.entity_id
_entity_poly.type
_entity_poly.pdbx_seq_one_letter_code
_entity_poly.pdbx_strand_id
1 'polypeptide(L)'
;MRGKIENQRLGSRNNRNVMGWQLRVDLEAIRTNNLLVTSSQPHHFCLICNSYEDSLLSLSEIQALENFPMKTRFSLSFSLCFFLLLLLPRPSHSSWFGDQKRPGSLLRLKNGGFSAAFDPTRVTQLSWRPRAFLYKGFLTDEECDHLINLARDKLEKSMVADNESGKSIESKVRTSSGMFLEKAQDDVVASIEARIAAWTFLPVENGESIQILHYEHGQKYEPHHDFFQDKVNQALGGHRVATVLMYLSNVEKGGETVFPNSEEKMSQSKDDSWSDCAKSGYAVKTRKGDALLFFSLFPDATTDENSLHGSCPVIEGEKWSATKWIHVRSFDKAVASDDGDCVDKNDNCPTWAKLGECEKNPRYMVGSEGYSGNCRKSCNVCSS
;
A
#
# COMPACT_ATOMS: atom_id res chain seq x y z
N MET A 1 -36.16 -11.85 57.06
CA MET A 1 -37.21 -12.90 57.03
C MET A 1 -36.75 -14.03 56.11
N ARG A 2 -37.50 -15.14 56.03
CA ARG A 2 -37.30 -16.36 55.19
C ARG A 2 -37.00 -16.03 53.71
N GLY A 3 -36.24 -16.80 52.91
CA GLY A 3 -35.33 -17.93 53.18
C GLY A 3 -35.23 -18.99 52.04
N LYS A 4 -34.09 -19.71 51.94
CA LYS A 4 -33.80 -20.96 51.14
C LYS A 4 -33.74 -20.83 49.59
N ILE A 5 -32.72 -21.35 48.86
CA ILE A 5 -32.25 -22.76 48.59
C ILE A 5 -33.26 -23.49 47.66
N GLU A 6 -32.93 -24.14 46.51
CA GLU A 6 -31.80 -25.03 46.17
C GLU A 6 -31.39 -25.11 44.66
N ASN A 7 -30.44 -26.00 44.31
CA ASN A 7 -29.95 -26.39 42.98
C ASN A 7 -30.83 -27.43 42.25
N GLN A 8 -30.75 -27.52 40.91
CA GLN A 8 -30.50 -28.79 40.18
C GLN A 8 -30.19 -28.61 38.67
N ARG A 9 -29.56 -29.63 38.06
CA ARG A 9 -29.29 -29.74 36.61
C ARG A 9 -30.25 -30.74 35.95
N LEU A 10 -30.62 -30.48 34.70
CA LEU A 10 -30.91 -31.48 33.65
C LEU A 10 -30.77 -30.78 32.28
N GLY A 11 -30.58 -31.51 31.18
CA GLY A 11 -30.38 -30.89 29.86
C GLY A 11 -30.59 -31.84 28.69
N SER A 12 -30.67 -31.30 27.47
CA SER A 12 -30.74 -32.10 26.24
C SER A 12 -30.15 -31.41 25.02
N ARG A 13 -29.47 -32.24 24.23
CA ARG A 13 -28.89 -32.11 22.89
C ARG A 13 -29.64 -31.19 21.91
N ASN A 14 -28.91 -30.48 21.05
CA ASN A 14 -28.71 -31.02 19.69
C ASN A 14 -27.40 -30.54 19.02
N ASN A 15 -26.93 -31.29 18.03
CA ASN A 15 -25.63 -31.10 17.36
C ASN A 15 -25.82 -31.20 15.83
N ARG A 16 -24.99 -30.52 15.01
CA ARG A 16 -24.99 -30.73 13.55
C ARG A 16 -23.64 -30.44 12.87
N ASN A 17 -22.87 -31.52 12.71
CA ASN A 17 -21.90 -31.88 11.67
C ASN A 17 -21.21 -30.76 10.85
N VAL A 18 -19.88 -30.71 10.97
CA VAL A 18 -18.98 -30.21 9.91
C VAL A 18 -18.67 -31.36 8.94
N MET A 19 -18.67 -31.09 7.63
CA MET A 19 -18.17 -31.99 6.58
C MET A 19 -16.96 -31.33 5.91
N GLY A 20 -15.77 -31.92 6.07
CA GLY A 20 -14.55 -31.43 5.42
C GLY A 20 -14.50 -31.81 3.94
N TRP A 21 -14.02 -30.89 3.11
CA TRP A 21 -13.70 -31.16 1.70
C TRP A 21 -12.25 -30.76 1.40
N GLN A 22 -11.46 -31.75 0.98
CA GLN A 22 -10.12 -31.54 0.45
C GLN A 22 -10.23 -31.01 -0.99
N LEU A 23 -9.59 -29.88 -1.31
CA LEU A 23 -9.49 -29.39 -2.69
C LEU A 23 -8.06 -28.98 -3.00
N ARG A 24 -7.54 -29.52 -4.09
CA ARG A 24 -6.34 -29.00 -4.77
C ARG A 24 -6.78 -27.80 -5.60
N VAL A 25 -5.90 -26.82 -5.75
CA VAL A 25 -6.09 -25.73 -6.72
C VAL A 25 -5.12 -25.98 -7.86
N ASP A 26 -5.61 -26.57 -8.94
CA ASP A 26 -4.93 -26.55 -10.23
C ASP A 26 -5.25 -25.20 -10.92
N LEU A 27 -4.25 -24.57 -11.54
CA LEU A 27 -4.33 -23.22 -12.09
C LEU A 27 -4.49 -23.26 -13.62
N GLU A 28 -5.69 -22.98 -14.15
CA GLU A 28 -5.82 -22.57 -15.56
C GLU A 28 -7.15 -21.86 -15.92
N ALA A 29 -7.16 -21.25 -17.12
CA ALA A 29 -8.31 -20.73 -17.87
C ALA A 29 -9.11 -19.51 -17.32
N ILE A 30 -8.68 -18.30 -17.70
CA ILE A 30 -9.56 -17.11 -17.81
C ILE A 30 -10.24 -17.11 -19.19
N ARG A 31 -11.58 -17.06 -19.27
CA ARG A 31 -12.28 -16.53 -20.47
C ARG A 31 -13.77 -16.16 -20.26
N THR A 32 -14.06 -14.87 -20.48
CA THR A 32 -15.28 -14.27 -21.08
C THR A 32 -16.68 -14.40 -20.42
N ASN A 33 -17.34 -13.22 -20.39
CA ASN A 33 -18.78 -12.95 -20.46
C ASN A 33 -19.65 -12.90 -19.17
N ASN A 34 -20.03 -11.66 -18.83
CA ASN A 34 -21.35 -11.19 -18.39
C ASN A 34 -22.28 -12.16 -17.66
N LEU A 35 -22.45 -11.95 -16.34
CA LEU A 35 -23.67 -12.27 -15.62
C LEU A 35 -23.96 -11.20 -14.56
N LEU A 36 -25.09 -10.50 -14.71
CA LEU A 36 -25.63 -9.61 -13.69
C LEU A 36 -26.26 -10.45 -12.57
N VAL A 37 -25.73 -10.37 -11.35
CA VAL A 37 -26.35 -10.96 -10.16
C VAL A 37 -26.33 -9.95 -9.03
N THR A 38 -27.50 -9.50 -8.60
CA THR A 38 -27.67 -8.71 -7.37
C THR A 38 -27.79 -9.64 -6.17
N SER A 39 -26.88 -9.53 -5.20
CA SER A 39 -27.10 -10.10 -3.86
C SER A 39 -26.32 -9.30 -2.80
N SER A 40 -26.71 -9.45 -1.54
CA SER A 40 -26.31 -8.60 -0.43
C SER A 40 -25.22 -9.20 0.47
N GLN A 41 -24.49 -8.28 1.13
CA GLN A 41 -23.54 -8.47 2.24
C GLN A 41 -22.18 -9.14 1.93
N PRO A 42 -21.05 -8.48 2.27
CA PRO A 42 -19.72 -9.07 2.20
C PRO A 42 -19.36 -9.81 3.50
N HIS A 43 -18.98 -11.08 3.40
CA HIS A 43 -18.23 -11.76 4.46
C HIS A 43 -16.73 -11.53 4.29
N HIS A 44 -16.10 -10.90 5.28
CA HIS A 44 -14.66 -10.73 5.32
C HIS A 44 -13.93 -12.08 5.44
N PHE A 45 -12.91 -12.29 4.62
CA PHE A 45 -11.87 -13.29 4.85
C PHE A 45 -10.53 -12.57 5.06
N CYS A 46 -9.91 -12.81 6.21
CA CYS A 46 -8.54 -12.39 6.50
C CYS A 46 -7.78 -13.59 7.08
N LEU A 47 -6.63 -13.92 6.50
CA LEU A 47 -5.86 -15.13 6.83
C LEU A 47 -4.69 -14.82 7.77
N ILE A 48 -5.00 -14.53 9.04
CA ILE A 48 -4.00 -14.50 10.12
C ILE A 48 -4.56 -15.15 11.39
N CYS A 49 -4.20 -16.42 11.61
CA CYS A 49 -3.91 -17.02 12.92
C CYS A 49 -3.37 -18.43 12.70
N ASN A 50 -2.21 -18.75 13.29
CA ASN A 50 -1.65 -20.09 13.27
C ASN A 50 -1.12 -20.42 14.67
N SER A 51 -1.85 -21.27 15.39
CA SER A 51 -1.57 -21.63 16.78
C SER A 51 -1.77 -23.13 16.97
N TYR A 52 -0.66 -23.87 17.06
CA TYR A 52 -0.65 -25.26 17.47
C TYR A 52 -0.67 -25.36 19.00
N GLU A 53 -1.51 -26.24 19.55
CA GLU A 53 -1.26 -26.90 20.83
C GLU A 53 -1.65 -28.38 20.71
N ASP A 54 -0.84 -29.25 21.29
CA ASP A 54 -1.05 -30.70 21.30
C ASP A 54 -2.04 -31.14 22.38
N SER A 55 -2.84 -32.17 22.09
CA SER A 55 -3.34 -33.07 23.14
C SER A 55 -3.66 -34.46 22.60
N LEU A 56 -2.95 -35.46 23.15
CA LEU A 56 -3.21 -36.88 22.95
C LEU A 56 -4.38 -37.33 23.83
N LEU A 57 -5.23 -38.26 23.35
CA LEU A 57 -5.52 -39.51 24.06
C LEU A 57 -6.33 -40.55 23.24
N SER A 58 -6.11 -41.80 23.62
CA SER A 58 -6.66 -43.10 23.17
C SER A 58 -8.05 -43.16 22.51
N LEU A 59 -8.13 -43.99 21.45
CA LEU A 59 -9.36 -44.60 20.92
C LEU A 59 -9.74 -45.89 21.70
N SER A 60 -11.03 -46.10 21.94
CA SER A 60 -11.62 -47.39 22.31
C SER A 60 -13.10 -47.45 21.89
N GLU A 61 -13.49 -48.54 21.21
CA GLU A 61 -14.88 -49.01 20.96
C GLU A 61 -15.79 -48.08 20.10
N ILE A 62 -16.26 -48.37 18.86
CA ILE A 62 -16.63 -49.56 18.05
C ILE A 62 -18.12 -50.01 18.17
N GLN A 63 -18.75 -50.28 17.01
CA GLN A 63 -20.10 -50.88 16.78
C GLN A 63 -21.34 -50.01 17.11
N ALA A 64 -22.55 -50.17 16.49
CA ALA A 64 -22.99 -50.80 15.23
C ALA A 64 -24.48 -50.42 14.90
N LEU A 65 -25.12 -51.11 13.93
CA LEU A 65 -26.53 -51.03 13.46
C LEU A 65 -26.83 -49.83 12.53
N GLU A 66 -27.31 -49.94 11.28
CA GLU A 66 -28.18 -50.86 10.50
C GLU A 66 -29.71 -50.68 10.67
N ASN A 67 -30.41 -50.20 9.62
CA ASN A 67 -31.33 -51.01 8.80
C ASN A 67 -32.05 -50.26 7.63
N PHE A 68 -32.05 -50.94 6.47
CA PHE A 68 -32.85 -50.92 5.20
C PHE A 68 -34.34 -50.43 5.17
N PRO A 69 -35.06 -50.35 4.00
CA PRO A 69 -34.72 -50.61 2.56
C PRO A 69 -35.17 -49.42 1.61
N MET A 70 -35.44 -49.44 0.27
CA MET A 70 -35.29 -50.36 -0.90
C MET A 70 -35.42 -49.61 -2.28
N LYS A 71 -34.87 -50.19 -3.38
CA LYS A 71 -35.23 -50.03 -4.84
C LYS A 71 -34.96 -48.65 -5.52
N THR A 72 -34.59 -48.59 -6.80
CA THR A 72 -34.70 -49.54 -7.96
C THR A 72 -33.33 -50.01 -8.55
N ARG A 73 -33.33 -50.78 -9.67
CA ARG A 73 -32.15 -51.43 -10.30
C ARG A 73 -32.20 -51.41 -11.84
N PHE A 74 -31.04 -51.32 -12.51
CA PHE A 74 -30.63 -52.03 -13.74
C PHE A 74 -29.08 -51.87 -13.88
N SER A 75 -28.27 -52.92 -13.65
CA SER A 75 -27.68 -53.86 -14.65
C SER A 75 -26.40 -53.31 -15.33
N LEU A 76 -25.19 -53.68 -14.90
CA LEU A 76 -24.34 -54.84 -15.38
C LEU A 76 -23.90 -54.70 -16.86
N SER A 77 -22.64 -54.85 -17.28
CA SER A 77 -21.40 -55.42 -16.68
C SER A 77 -20.18 -54.50 -17.02
N PHE A 78 -18.90 -54.71 -16.65
CA PHE A 78 -18.06 -55.90 -16.42
C PHE A 78 -16.90 -55.59 -15.44
N SER A 79 -16.26 -56.62 -14.87
CA SER A 79 -15.06 -56.47 -14.02
C SER A 79 -14.10 -57.65 -14.24
N LEU A 80 -12.79 -57.37 -14.35
CA LEU A 80 -11.69 -58.18 -13.79
C LEU A 80 -10.32 -57.48 -13.94
N CYS A 81 -9.27 -58.06 -13.35
CA CYS A 81 -7.85 -57.69 -13.49
C CYS A 81 -7.34 -56.45 -12.71
N PHE A 82 -7.39 -56.55 -11.38
CA PHE A 82 -6.35 -55.98 -10.51
C PHE A 82 -5.25 -57.06 -10.27
N PHE A 83 -4.06 -56.66 -9.79
CA PHE A 83 -2.92 -57.53 -9.43
C PHE A 83 -2.26 -58.36 -10.56
N LEU A 84 -1.31 -57.74 -11.28
CA LEU A 84 -0.02 -58.36 -11.68
C LEU A 84 0.89 -57.32 -12.37
N LEU A 85 1.81 -56.69 -11.61
CA LEU A 85 3.01 -55.99 -12.15
C LEU A 85 4.03 -55.51 -11.09
N LEU A 86 3.94 -55.98 -9.85
CA LEU A 86 5.13 -56.12 -9.01
C LEU A 86 5.87 -57.39 -9.49
N LEU A 87 7.21 -57.35 -9.54
CA LEU A 87 8.14 -58.34 -10.13
C LEU A 87 8.48 -58.16 -11.63
N LEU A 88 9.27 -57.14 -11.98
CA LEU A 88 10.37 -57.23 -12.96
C LEU A 88 11.53 -56.29 -12.55
N PRO A 89 12.79 -56.51 -13.00
CA PRO A 89 13.99 -56.05 -12.28
C PRO A 89 14.53 -54.67 -12.70
N ARG A 90 15.35 -54.07 -11.81
CA ARG A 90 16.20 -52.92 -12.12
C ARG A 90 17.38 -53.34 -13.02
N PRO A 91 17.67 -52.66 -14.14
CA PRO A 91 18.94 -52.81 -14.83
C PRO A 91 20.03 -51.98 -14.12
N SER A 92 21.07 -52.64 -13.62
CA SER A 92 22.31 -51.99 -13.22
C SER A 92 23.24 -51.83 -14.43
N HIS A 93 23.71 -50.62 -14.72
CA HIS A 93 24.83 -50.42 -15.64
C HIS A 93 25.91 -49.53 -15.03
N SER A 94 27.16 -49.86 -15.35
CA SER A 94 28.36 -49.35 -14.71
C SER A 94 28.82 -48.00 -15.25
N SER A 95 29.55 -47.27 -14.41
CA SER A 95 30.33 -46.09 -14.76
C SER A 95 31.19 -46.28 -16.02
N TRP A 96 31.17 -45.28 -16.91
CA TRP A 96 32.36 -44.89 -17.67
C TRP A 96 32.38 -43.35 -17.85
N PHE A 97 33.54 -42.77 -18.17
CA PHE A 97 33.84 -41.35 -17.95
C PHE A 97 33.26 -40.40 -19.02
N GLY A 98 32.96 -39.15 -18.62
CA GLY A 98 32.54 -38.08 -19.53
C GLY A 98 32.22 -36.74 -18.85
N ASP A 99 33.18 -36.11 -18.17
CA ASP A 99 32.98 -34.78 -17.56
C ASP A 99 32.88 -33.69 -18.65
N GLN A 100 31.66 -33.24 -18.95
CA GLN A 100 31.41 -31.98 -19.66
C GLN A 100 30.59 -31.03 -18.79
N LYS A 101 31.29 -30.27 -17.94
CA LYS A 101 30.77 -29.05 -17.29
C LYS A 101 30.29 -28.04 -18.33
N ARG A 102 28.99 -28.09 -18.66
CA ARG A 102 28.28 -26.90 -19.16
C ARG A 102 28.29 -25.88 -18.00
N PRO A 103 28.75 -24.63 -18.20
CA PRO A 103 28.60 -23.59 -17.20
C PRO A 103 27.12 -23.22 -17.12
N GLY A 104 26.38 -23.90 -16.26
CA GLY A 104 25.05 -23.46 -15.86
C GLY A 104 25.18 -22.06 -15.29
N SER A 105 24.52 -21.09 -15.91
CA SER A 105 24.52 -19.71 -15.44
C SER A 105 23.71 -19.63 -14.14
N LEU A 106 24.38 -19.99 -13.04
CA LEU A 106 24.04 -19.50 -11.73
C LEU A 106 24.23 -17.98 -11.78
N LEU A 107 23.16 -17.30 -12.22
CA LEU A 107 22.82 -15.96 -11.74
C LEU A 107 22.62 -16.07 -10.23
N ARG A 108 23.75 -16.14 -9.53
CA ARG A 108 23.87 -15.86 -8.11
C ARG A 108 23.50 -14.40 -7.97
N LEU A 109 22.20 -14.13 -7.86
CA LEU A 109 21.69 -12.87 -7.38
C LEU A 109 22.54 -12.48 -6.17
N LYS A 110 23.14 -11.30 -6.24
CA LYS A 110 23.74 -10.70 -5.06
C LYS A 110 22.57 -10.40 -4.13
N ASN A 111 22.31 -11.28 -3.17
CA ASN A 111 21.61 -10.92 -1.93
C ASN A 111 22.55 -9.99 -1.14
N GLY A 112 22.72 -8.79 -1.68
CA GLY A 112 23.53 -7.68 -1.21
C GLY A 112 22.65 -6.45 -1.32
N GLY A 113 21.59 -6.46 -0.51
CA GLY A 113 20.51 -5.50 -0.45
C GLY A 113 19.61 -5.96 0.69
N PHE A 114 19.42 -5.10 1.69
CA PHE A 114 18.65 -5.46 2.87
C PHE A 114 17.17 -5.54 2.49
N SER A 115 16.66 -6.76 2.28
CA SER A 115 15.23 -7.01 2.46
C SER A 115 14.93 -6.82 3.94
N ALA A 116 14.59 -5.58 4.31
CA ALA A 116 14.19 -5.22 5.65
C ALA A 116 13.00 -6.11 6.03
N ALA A 117 13.19 -6.98 7.03
CA ALA A 117 12.20 -7.97 7.40
C ALA A 117 10.91 -7.26 7.84
N PHE A 118 9.88 -7.33 7.00
CA PHE A 118 8.59 -6.72 7.27
C PHE A 118 7.94 -7.43 8.47
N ASP A 119 7.77 -6.68 9.55
CA ASP A 119 7.22 -7.20 10.81
C ASP A 119 5.78 -6.68 10.98
N PRO A 120 4.76 -7.47 10.61
CA PRO A 120 3.37 -7.05 10.73
C PRO A 120 2.93 -6.85 12.18
N THR A 121 3.65 -7.38 13.18
CA THR A 121 3.27 -7.21 14.60
C THR A 121 3.44 -5.76 15.08
N ARG A 122 4.23 -4.95 14.34
CA ARG A 122 4.46 -3.53 14.60
C ARG A 122 3.43 -2.62 13.95
N VAL A 123 2.49 -3.17 13.17
CA VAL A 123 1.41 -2.43 12.52
C VAL A 123 0.16 -2.42 13.39
N THR A 124 -0.36 -1.23 13.68
CA THR A 124 -1.65 -1.01 14.38
C THR A 124 -2.67 -0.45 13.39
N GLN A 125 -3.80 -1.13 13.19
CA GLN A 125 -4.96 -0.56 12.50
C GLN A 125 -5.55 0.57 13.37
N LEU A 126 -5.65 1.77 12.81
CA LEU A 126 -6.20 2.95 13.48
C LEU A 126 -7.68 3.16 13.17
N SER A 127 -8.06 2.98 11.90
CA SER A 127 -9.44 3.14 11.42
C SER A 127 -9.66 2.41 10.09
N TRP A 128 -10.93 2.10 9.78
CA TRP A 128 -11.39 1.68 8.45
C TRP A 128 -11.96 2.83 7.61
N ARG A 129 -12.28 3.97 8.22
CA ARG A 129 -12.75 5.19 7.56
C ARG A 129 -12.09 6.44 8.19
N PRO A 130 -11.05 7.01 7.56
CA PRO A 130 -10.36 6.46 6.39
C PRO A 130 -9.60 5.18 6.77
N ARG A 131 -9.25 4.34 5.79
CA ARG A 131 -8.37 3.20 6.04
C ARG A 131 -7.00 3.72 6.48
N ALA A 132 -6.63 3.53 7.75
CA ALA A 132 -5.42 4.10 8.35
C ALA A 132 -4.70 3.12 9.26
N PHE A 133 -3.36 3.06 9.16
CA PHE A 133 -2.48 2.10 9.83
C PHE A 133 -1.18 2.77 10.28
N LEU A 134 -0.76 2.53 11.52
CA LEU A 134 0.50 3.02 12.09
C LEU A 134 1.51 1.87 12.18
N TYR A 135 2.64 1.98 11.48
CA TYR A 135 3.81 1.10 11.65
C TYR A 135 4.78 1.76 12.64
N LYS A 136 5.03 1.11 13.78
CA LYS A 136 5.94 1.67 14.81
C LYS A 136 7.41 1.42 14.50
N GLY A 137 8.22 2.47 14.41
CA GLY A 137 9.64 2.42 14.01
C GLY A 137 9.85 1.81 12.61
N PHE A 138 9.08 2.26 11.63
CA PHE A 138 9.23 1.90 10.21
C PHE A 138 10.58 2.32 9.62
N LEU A 139 11.10 3.46 10.08
CA LEU A 139 12.48 3.92 9.86
C LEU A 139 13.33 3.68 11.10
N THR A 140 14.65 3.57 10.93
CA THR A 140 15.61 3.69 12.04
C THR A 140 15.89 5.16 12.37
N ASP A 141 16.52 5.43 13.51
CA ASP A 141 16.90 6.80 13.89
C ASP A 141 17.88 7.42 12.89
N GLU A 142 18.82 6.63 12.38
CA GLU A 142 19.81 7.03 11.39
C GLU A 142 19.18 7.33 10.02
N GLU A 143 18.17 6.55 9.62
CA GLU A 143 17.40 6.80 8.39
C GLU A 143 16.63 8.12 8.48
N CYS A 144 16.02 8.41 9.63
CA CYS A 144 15.37 9.69 9.87
C CYS A 144 16.37 10.86 9.83
N ASP A 145 17.51 10.75 10.50
CA ASP A 145 18.53 11.81 10.53
C ASP A 145 19.18 12.01 9.16
N HIS A 146 19.37 10.93 8.37
CA HIS A 146 19.82 11.01 6.98
C HIS A 146 18.86 11.82 6.11
N LEU A 147 17.55 11.51 6.15
CA LEU A 147 16.52 12.25 5.39
C LEU A 147 16.46 13.74 5.80
N ILE A 148 16.65 14.06 7.09
CA ILE A 148 16.74 15.46 7.56
C ILE A 148 18.02 16.12 7.02
N ASN A 149 19.18 15.45 7.11
CA ASN A 149 20.47 15.98 6.67
C ASN A 149 20.52 16.21 5.15
N LEU A 150 19.87 15.38 4.34
CA LEU A 150 19.74 15.58 2.89
C LEU A 150 18.97 16.86 2.53
N ALA A 151 18.11 17.35 3.43
CA ALA A 151 17.13 18.40 3.18
C ALA A 151 17.40 19.74 3.87
N ARG A 152 18.07 19.76 5.03
CA ARG A 152 18.20 20.92 5.92
C ARG A 152 18.54 22.23 5.20
N ASP A 153 19.52 22.20 4.30
CA ASP A 153 20.05 23.39 3.61
C ASP A 153 19.35 23.67 2.26
N LYS A 154 18.21 23.02 2.00
CA LYS A 154 17.47 23.06 0.72
C LYS A 154 15.96 23.29 0.88
N LEU A 155 15.49 23.59 2.10
CA LEU A 155 14.07 23.79 2.39
C LEU A 155 13.58 25.15 1.83
N GLU A 156 12.58 25.10 0.96
CA GLU A 156 11.84 26.29 0.50
C GLU A 156 10.45 26.34 1.16
N LYS A 157 9.68 27.42 0.96
CA LYS A 157 8.32 27.49 1.50
C LYS A 157 7.41 26.46 0.83
N SER A 158 6.65 25.71 1.63
CA SER A 158 5.81 24.63 1.09
C SER A 158 4.63 25.16 0.27
N MET A 159 4.46 24.59 -0.91
CA MET A 159 3.39 24.90 -1.85
C MET A 159 2.21 23.91 -1.72
N VAL A 160 1.09 24.23 -2.37
CA VAL A 160 -0.07 23.34 -2.55
C VAL A 160 -0.50 23.33 -4.03
N ALA A 161 -1.18 22.27 -4.48
CA ALA A 161 -1.81 22.26 -5.78
C ALA A 161 -3.10 23.09 -5.76
N ASP A 162 -3.28 23.94 -6.77
CA ASP A 162 -4.50 24.71 -7.01
C ASP A 162 -5.59 23.83 -7.66
N ASN A 163 -6.81 23.85 -7.10
CA ASN A 163 -7.90 22.95 -7.51
C ASN A 163 -8.45 23.24 -8.92
N GLU A 164 -8.30 24.45 -9.43
CA GLU A 164 -8.81 24.84 -10.77
C GLU A 164 -7.74 24.63 -11.86
N SER A 165 -6.51 25.12 -11.63
CA SER A 165 -5.45 25.12 -12.63
C SER A 165 -4.41 24.01 -12.48
N GLY A 166 -4.45 23.23 -11.40
CA GLY A 166 -3.47 22.19 -11.07
C GLY A 166 -2.08 22.72 -10.70
N LYS A 167 -1.86 24.04 -10.68
CA LYS A 167 -0.56 24.68 -10.47
C LYS A 167 -0.12 24.63 -9.00
N SER A 168 1.20 24.55 -8.79
CA SER A 168 1.82 24.73 -7.48
C SER A 168 1.75 26.20 -7.06
N ILE A 169 1.09 26.52 -5.95
CA ILE A 169 0.90 27.89 -5.43
C ILE A 169 1.31 28.04 -3.96
N GLU A 170 1.71 29.26 -3.59
CA GLU A 170 2.08 29.59 -2.21
C GLU A 170 0.83 29.59 -1.31
N SER A 171 0.93 28.92 -0.15
CA SER A 171 -0.20 28.73 0.74
C SER A 171 -0.18 29.61 1.99
N LYS A 172 -1.38 29.93 2.48
CA LYS A 172 -1.64 30.43 3.85
C LYS A 172 -2.19 29.34 4.77
N VAL A 173 -2.64 28.20 4.22
CA VAL A 173 -3.23 27.07 4.96
C VAL A 173 -2.23 25.94 5.20
N ARG A 174 -1.14 25.91 4.43
CA ARG A 174 0.09 25.15 4.70
C ARG A 174 1.20 26.14 4.98
N THR A 175 1.83 26.08 6.15
CA THR A 175 2.85 27.05 6.58
C THR A 175 4.23 26.45 6.84
N SER A 176 4.43 25.16 6.53
CA SER A 176 5.72 24.45 6.57
C SER A 176 6.73 24.97 5.55
N SER A 177 8.01 24.67 5.78
CA SER A 177 9.03 24.58 4.73
C SER A 177 9.18 23.13 4.24
N GLY A 178 9.77 22.93 3.06
CA GLY A 178 9.85 21.60 2.44
C GLY A 178 10.66 21.54 1.15
N MET A 179 10.98 20.31 0.73
CA MET A 179 11.64 20.00 -0.55
C MET A 179 11.35 18.55 -1.01
N PHE A 180 11.64 18.23 -2.27
CA PHE A 180 11.48 16.86 -2.81
C PHE A 180 12.84 16.22 -3.08
N LEU A 181 13.08 15.04 -2.50
CA LEU A 181 14.26 14.21 -2.82
C LEU A 181 14.10 13.58 -4.20
N GLU A 182 15.21 13.31 -4.88
CA GLU A 182 15.15 12.51 -6.12
C GLU A 182 14.77 11.06 -5.81
N LYS A 183 14.12 10.37 -6.74
CA LYS A 183 13.80 8.94 -6.58
C LYS A 183 15.09 8.14 -6.56
N ALA A 184 15.23 7.23 -5.59
CA ALA A 184 16.45 6.45 -5.36
C ALA A 184 17.75 7.29 -5.35
N GLN A 185 17.68 8.53 -4.83
CA GLN A 185 18.81 9.49 -4.80
C GLN A 185 20.09 8.92 -4.17
N ASP A 186 19.94 8.01 -3.21
CA ASP A 186 20.99 7.18 -2.64
C ASP A 186 20.42 5.83 -2.17
N ASP A 187 21.29 4.91 -1.74
CA ASP A 187 20.92 3.56 -1.28
C ASP A 187 19.94 3.56 -0.08
N VAL A 188 19.95 4.60 0.77
CA VAL A 188 19.05 4.73 1.93
C VAL A 188 17.67 5.15 1.44
N VAL A 189 17.58 6.17 0.59
CA VAL A 189 16.33 6.59 -0.06
C VAL A 189 15.71 5.42 -0.84
N ALA A 190 16.51 4.71 -1.65
CA ALA A 190 16.07 3.55 -2.40
C ALA A 190 15.56 2.40 -1.50
N SER A 191 16.24 2.12 -0.38
CA SER A 191 15.82 1.13 0.62
C SER A 191 14.48 1.49 1.26
N ILE A 192 14.27 2.76 1.59
CA ILE A 192 13.02 3.27 2.15
C ILE A 192 11.89 3.19 1.13
N GLU A 193 12.11 3.59 -0.12
CA GLU A 193 11.10 3.49 -1.19
C GLU A 193 10.70 2.04 -1.48
N ALA A 194 11.66 1.09 -1.49
CA ALA A 194 11.39 -0.33 -1.61
C ALA A 194 10.60 -0.89 -0.41
N ARG A 195 10.89 -0.43 0.82
CA ARG A 195 10.17 -0.81 2.04
C ARG A 195 8.73 -0.29 2.05
N ILE A 196 8.50 0.92 1.53
CA ILE A 196 7.16 1.48 1.35
C ILE A 196 6.35 0.65 0.35
N ALA A 197 6.93 0.30 -0.79
CA ALA A 197 6.27 -0.59 -1.76
C ALA A 197 5.93 -1.97 -1.17
N ALA A 198 6.86 -2.56 -0.39
CA ALA A 198 6.65 -3.84 0.28
C ALA A 198 5.55 -3.81 1.35
N TRP A 199 5.41 -2.72 2.12
CA TRP A 199 4.34 -2.57 3.11
C TRP A 199 2.97 -2.26 2.46
N THR A 200 2.95 -1.36 1.48
CA THR A 200 1.70 -0.89 0.85
C THR A 200 1.13 -1.86 -0.19
N PHE A 201 1.93 -2.80 -0.68
CA PHE A 201 1.66 -3.64 -1.85
C PHE A 201 1.40 -2.82 -3.13
N LEU A 202 1.90 -1.58 -3.19
CA LEU A 202 1.83 -0.70 -4.36
C LEU A 202 3.22 -0.61 -5.03
N PRO A 203 3.32 -0.61 -6.37
CA PRO A 203 4.61 -0.57 -7.06
C PRO A 203 5.41 0.70 -6.77
N VAL A 204 6.75 0.61 -6.73
CA VAL A 204 7.64 1.76 -6.49
C VAL A 204 7.40 2.86 -7.53
N GLU A 205 7.15 2.46 -8.78
CA GLU A 205 6.94 3.35 -9.90
C GLU A 205 5.63 4.13 -9.86
N ASN A 206 4.69 3.76 -8.99
CA ASN A 206 3.47 4.53 -8.70
C ASN A 206 3.73 5.68 -7.72
N GLY A 207 4.84 5.68 -6.99
CA GLY A 207 5.17 6.72 -6.02
C GLY A 207 5.59 8.04 -6.67
N GLU A 208 5.29 9.17 -6.03
CA GLU A 208 5.99 10.43 -6.28
C GLU A 208 7.40 10.42 -5.66
N SER A 209 8.19 11.47 -5.83
CA SER A 209 9.37 11.73 -4.99
C SER A 209 8.99 11.84 -3.50
N ILE A 210 9.89 11.46 -2.59
CA ILE A 210 9.71 11.73 -1.15
C ILE A 210 9.77 13.24 -0.91
N GLN A 211 8.70 13.82 -0.34
CA GLN A 211 8.69 15.20 0.12
C GLN A 211 9.12 15.27 1.59
N ILE A 212 10.24 15.95 1.88
CA ILE A 212 10.64 16.30 3.25
C ILE A 212 9.96 17.61 3.64
N LEU A 213 9.47 17.68 4.88
CA LEU A 213 8.73 18.80 5.45
C LEU A 213 9.23 19.12 6.85
N HIS A 214 9.31 20.41 7.15
CA HIS A 214 9.66 20.95 8.46
C HIS A 214 8.58 21.95 8.92
N TYR A 215 8.17 21.85 10.19
CA TYR A 215 7.24 22.77 10.82
C TYR A 215 7.85 23.31 12.12
N GLU A 216 8.04 24.63 12.15
CA GLU A 216 8.42 25.39 13.36
C GLU A 216 7.21 25.63 14.28
N HIS A 217 7.44 26.25 15.44
CA HIS A 217 6.39 26.68 16.37
C HIS A 217 5.25 27.46 15.67
N GLY A 218 4.01 27.04 15.89
CA GLY A 218 2.80 27.62 15.29
C GLY A 218 2.55 27.21 13.83
N GLN A 219 3.51 26.61 13.12
CA GLN A 219 3.32 26.15 11.75
C GLN A 219 2.44 24.89 11.69
N LYS A 220 1.64 24.78 10.62
CA LYS A 220 0.56 23.80 10.48
C LYS A 220 0.24 23.47 9.02
N TYR A 221 -0.65 22.51 8.82
CA TYR A 221 -1.37 22.29 7.57
C TYR A 221 -2.85 22.04 7.90
N GLU A 222 -3.74 22.92 7.44
CA GLU A 222 -5.19 22.74 7.57
C GLU A 222 -5.69 21.41 6.98
N PRO A 223 -6.88 20.92 7.39
CA PRO A 223 -7.48 19.72 6.82
C PRO A 223 -7.67 19.78 5.30
N HIS A 224 -7.15 18.78 4.60
CA HIS A 224 -7.17 18.65 3.14
C HIS A 224 -7.21 17.17 2.72
N HIS A 225 -7.41 16.93 1.43
CA HIS A 225 -7.33 15.62 0.81
C HIS A 225 -6.03 15.49 0.01
N ASP A 226 -5.48 14.28 -0.06
CA ASP A 226 -4.35 13.97 -0.94
C ASP A 226 -4.79 13.64 -2.37
N PHE A 227 -6.06 13.28 -2.60
CA PHE A 227 -6.56 13.09 -3.97
C PHE A 227 -6.76 14.44 -4.67
N PHE A 228 -6.37 14.52 -5.94
CA PHE A 228 -6.54 15.74 -6.74
C PHE A 228 -8.00 15.99 -7.10
N GLN A 229 -8.43 17.25 -7.04
CA GLN A 229 -9.70 17.70 -7.64
C GLN A 229 -9.53 18.05 -9.12
N ASP A 230 -8.36 18.58 -9.49
CA ASP A 230 -8.03 19.03 -10.84
C ASP A 230 -7.76 17.86 -11.82
N LYS A 231 -7.93 18.11 -13.12
CA LYS A 231 -7.74 17.08 -14.18
C LYS A 231 -6.31 16.99 -14.72
N VAL A 232 -5.43 17.95 -14.41
CA VAL A 232 -4.04 17.99 -14.90
C VAL A 232 -3.19 16.98 -14.12
N ASN A 233 -3.25 17.03 -12.80
CA ASN A 233 -2.55 16.09 -11.93
C ASN A 233 -3.16 14.68 -12.01
N GLN A 234 -4.47 14.54 -12.22
CA GLN A 234 -5.11 13.24 -12.53
C GLN A 234 -4.62 12.59 -13.84
N ALA A 235 -4.02 13.34 -14.78
CA ALA A 235 -3.40 12.74 -15.96
C ALA A 235 -2.10 12.00 -15.62
N LEU A 236 -1.36 12.48 -14.60
CA LEU A 236 -0.09 11.94 -14.14
C LEU A 236 -0.32 10.83 -13.11
N GLY A 237 -0.23 9.56 -13.52
CA GLY A 237 -0.51 8.40 -12.67
C GLY A 237 -2.00 8.18 -12.34
N GLY A 238 -2.82 9.24 -12.24
CA GLY A 238 -4.18 9.20 -11.71
C GLY A 238 -4.26 9.86 -10.33
N HIS A 239 -5.36 9.67 -9.61
CA HIS A 239 -5.42 10.06 -8.20
C HIS A 239 -4.34 9.33 -7.39
N ARG A 240 -3.83 10.01 -6.36
CA ARG A 240 -3.11 9.38 -5.25
C ARG A 240 -4.09 8.44 -4.53
N VAL A 241 -3.71 7.16 -4.41
CA VAL A 241 -4.50 6.11 -3.75
C VAL A 241 -4.16 5.97 -2.27
N ALA A 242 -2.90 6.22 -1.93
CA ALA A 242 -2.38 6.11 -0.58
C ALA A 242 -1.24 7.10 -0.33
N THR A 243 -1.08 7.44 0.95
CA THR A 243 -0.02 8.30 1.47
C THR A 243 0.67 7.56 2.62
N VAL A 244 2.00 7.51 2.58
CA VAL A 244 2.83 7.12 3.73
C VAL A 244 3.51 8.37 4.28
N LEU A 245 3.09 8.78 5.47
CA LEU A 245 3.66 9.89 6.23
C LEU A 245 4.59 9.33 7.31
N MET A 246 5.89 9.48 7.11
CA MET A 246 6.93 9.07 8.06
C MET A 246 7.30 10.24 8.98
N TYR A 247 7.43 9.99 10.27
CA TYR A 247 7.80 10.98 11.27
C TYR A 247 9.32 10.92 11.54
N LEU A 248 10.04 12.02 11.30
CA LEU A 248 11.50 12.07 11.37
C LEU A 248 12.03 12.71 12.67
N SER A 249 11.18 13.45 13.39
CA SER A 249 11.46 13.94 14.74
C SER A 249 10.42 13.41 15.75
N ASN A 250 10.70 13.60 17.04
CA ASN A 250 9.67 13.60 18.07
C ASN A 250 9.16 15.04 18.23
N VAL A 251 7.86 15.22 18.48
CA VAL A 251 7.28 16.53 18.83
C VAL A 251 6.81 16.49 20.28
N GLU A 252 7.21 17.47 21.07
CA GLU A 252 6.94 17.50 22.51
C GLU A 252 5.47 17.87 22.78
N LYS A 253 4.94 18.84 22.02
CA LYS A 253 3.53 19.23 22.09
C LYS A 253 2.99 19.73 20.76
N GLY A 254 1.76 19.32 20.42
CA GLY A 254 1.14 19.64 19.14
C GLY A 254 1.70 18.79 18.00
N GLY A 255 1.62 19.32 16.77
CA GLY A 255 2.17 18.68 15.58
C GLY A 255 1.51 17.34 15.20
N GLU A 256 0.38 16.96 15.79
CA GLU A 256 -0.29 15.69 15.48
C GLU A 256 -0.83 15.67 14.03
N THR A 257 -0.87 14.49 13.41
CA THR A 257 -1.69 14.29 12.19
C THR A 257 -3.12 13.99 12.62
N VAL A 258 -4.11 14.78 12.19
CA VAL A 258 -5.51 14.65 12.59
C VAL A 258 -6.42 14.35 11.40
N PHE A 259 -7.43 13.49 11.61
CA PHE A 259 -8.49 13.13 10.67
C PHE A 259 -9.86 13.56 11.23
N PRO A 260 -10.34 14.79 10.97
CA PRO A 260 -11.60 15.30 11.51
C PRO A 260 -12.85 14.50 11.11
N ASN A 261 -12.78 13.86 9.93
CA ASN A 261 -13.88 13.10 9.34
C ASN A 261 -13.86 11.61 9.68
N SER A 262 -12.89 11.10 10.45
CA SER A 262 -12.82 9.67 10.74
C SER A 262 -13.99 9.19 11.62
N GLU A 263 -14.53 8.01 11.35
CA GLU A 263 -15.56 7.36 12.19
C GLU A 263 -15.04 7.10 13.61
N GLU A 264 -13.73 6.89 13.76
CA GLU A 264 -13.07 6.60 15.04
C GLU A 264 -12.78 7.86 15.90
N LYS A 265 -13.16 9.07 15.44
CA LYS A 265 -12.76 10.33 16.11
C LYS A 265 -13.14 10.45 17.59
N MET A 266 -14.14 9.69 18.04
CA MET A 266 -14.60 9.64 19.43
C MET A 266 -14.09 8.42 20.23
N SER A 267 -13.46 7.41 19.60
CA SER A 267 -12.97 6.21 20.29
C SER A 267 -11.61 6.41 20.95
N GLN A 268 -10.82 7.37 20.44
CA GLN A 268 -9.53 7.74 21.02
C GLN A 268 -9.72 8.65 22.25
N SER A 269 -9.50 8.09 23.44
CA SER A 269 -9.39 8.87 24.68
C SER A 269 -8.20 9.84 24.61
N LYS A 270 -8.42 11.10 25.04
CA LYS A 270 -7.42 12.17 25.01
C LYS A 270 -7.41 12.93 26.33
N ASP A 271 -6.23 12.93 26.95
CA ASP A 271 -5.88 13.77 28.08
C ASP A 271 -5.31 15.13 27.62
N ASP A 272 -4.80 15.91 28.57
CA ASP A 272 -4.21 17.24 28.33
C ASP A 272 -2.86 17.20 27.57
N SER A 273 -2.33 16.01 27.26
CA SER A 273 -1.13 15.87 26.41
C SER A 273 -1.43 16.01 24.91
N TRP A 274 -2.70 16.13 24.52
CA TRP A 274 -3.14 16.34 23.13
C TRP A 274 -3.49 17.81 22.88
N SER A 275 -3.14 18.32 21.69
CA SER A 275 -3.57 19.66 21.27
C SER A 275 -5.08 19.73 21.05
N ASP A 276 -5.68 20.91 21.22
CA ASP A 276 -7.11 21.10 20.98
C ASP A 276 -7.50 20.90 19.51
N CYS A 277 -6.54 21.08 18.59
CA CYS A 277 -6.66 20.65 17.20
C CYS A 277 -6.83 19.13 17.11
N ALA A 278 -5.95 18.34 17.76
CA ALA A 278 -6.02 16.89 17.74
C ALA A 278 -7.27 16.33 18.43
N LYS A 279 -7.90 17.08 19.35
CA LYS A 279 -9.19 16.71 19.97
C LYS A 279 -10.36 16.72 18.97
N SER A 280 -10.24 17.36 17.80
CA SER A 280 -11.32 17.48 16.80
C SER A 280 -11.56 16.27 15.88
N GLY A 281 -10.59 15.34 15.77
CA GLY A 281 -10.63 14.18 14.88
C GLY A 281 -9.93 12.96 15.47
N TYR A 282 -9.82 11.84 14.75
CA TYR A 282 -8.85 10.81 15.17
C TYR A 282 -7.44 11.34 14.94
N ALA A 283 -6.51 11.19 15.89
CA ALA A 283 -5.20 11.83 15.80
C ALA A 283 -4.01 10.88 16.06
N VAL A 284 -2.87 11.19 15.45
CA VAL A 284 -1.62 10.43 15.55
C VAL A 284 -0.52 11.39 16.00
N LYS A 285 0.13 11.08 17.13
CA LYS A 285 1.26 11.87 17.63
C LYS A 285 2.52 11.57 16.84
N THR A 286 3.26 12.63 16.51
CA THR A 286 4.56 12.54 15.81
C THR A 286 5.61 11.91 16.72
N ARG A 287 6.09 10.72 16.35
CA ARG A 287 7.15 9.95 17.04
C ARG A 287 8.23 9.57 16.04
N LYS A 288 9.50 9.83 16.33
CA LYS A 288 10.60 9.54 15.40
C LYS A 288 10.61 8.06 15.02
N GLY A 289 10.74 7.77 13.73
CA GLY A 289 10.73 6.43 13.16
C GLY A 289 9.35 5.85 12.84
N ASP A 290 8.27 6.30 13.49
CA ASP A 290 6.91 5.80 13.19
C ASP A 290 6.44 6.28 11.79
N ALA A 291 5.65 5.45 11.11
CA ALA A 291 5.04 5.79 9.82
C ALA A 291 3.55 5.52 9.79
N LEU A 292 2.79 6.47 9.25
CA LEU A 292 1.35 6.43 9.11
C LEU A 292 0.99 6.22 7.63
N LEU A 293 0.44 5.04 7.31
CA LEU A 293 -0.19 4.74 6.02
C LEU A 293 -1.67 5.07 6.12
N PHE A 294 -2.19 5.89 5.20
CA PHE A 294 -3.62 6.06 5.01
C PHE A 294 -3.99 6.08 3.52
N PHE A 295 -5.23 5.70 3.22
CA PHE A 295 -5.74 5.65 1.85
C PHE A 295 -6.66 6.84 1.56
N SER A 296 -6.47 7.46 0.40
CA SER A 296 -7.29 8.57 -0.11
C SER A 296 -8.48 8.09 -0.95
N LEU A 297 -8.47 6.80 -1.34
CA LEU A 297 -9.50 6.16 -2.14
C LEU A 297 -10.03 4.89 -1.47
N PHE A 298 -11.29 4.56 -1.75
CA PHE A 298 -11.88 3.25 -1.50
C PHE A 298 -11.30 2.17 -2.44
N PRO A 299 -11.48 0.87 -2.14
CA PRO A 299 -10.97 -0.22 -2.99
C PRO A 299 -11.55 -0.28 -4.43
N ASP A 300 -12.65 0.44 -4.69
CA ASP A 300 -13.24 0.62 -6.03
C ASP A 300 -12.66 1.85 -6.79
N ALA A 301 -11.63 2.47 -6.23
CA ALA A 301 -10.97 3.70 -6.69
C ALA A 301 -11.82 4.99 -6.66
N THR A 302 -12.98 4.99 -5.97
CA THR A 302 -13.69 6.24 -5.64
C THR A 302 -13.03 6.99 -4.48
N THR A 303 -13.22 8.31 -4.38
CA THR A 303 -12.57 9.16 -3.37
C THR A 303 -13.17 9.00 -1.97
N ASP A 304 -12.31 8.91 -0.95
CA ASP A 304 -12.72 8.77 0.45
C ASP A 304 -12.71 10.12 1.16
N GLU A 305 -13.88 10.75 1.31
CA GLU A 305 -14.06 12.02 2.05
C GLU A 305 -13.77 11.89 3.57
N ASN A 306 -13.68 10.66 4.10
CA ASN A 306 -13.17 10.45 5.46
C ASN A 306 -11.64 10.62 5.52
N SER A 307 -10.92 10.60 4.38
CA SER A 307 -9.47 10.84 4.29
C SER A 307 -9.07 12.31 4.42
N LEU A 308 -10.01 13.21 4.71
CA LEU A 308 -9.70 14.59 5.09
C LEU A 308 -8.78 14.60 6.32
N HIS A 309 -7.57 15.14 6.16
CA HIS A 309 -6.53 15.08 7.18
C HIS A 309 -5.70 16.37 7.22
N GLY A 310 -5.08 16.69 8.36
CA GLY A 310 -4.23 17.86 8.52
C GLY A 310 -3.09 17.64 9.50
N SER A 311 -2.15 18.58 9.54
CA SER A 311 -1.10 18.65 10.57
C SER A 311 -1.44 19.76 11.55
N CYS A 312 -1.75 19.39 12.79
CA CYS A 312 -1.99 20.33 13.87
C CYS A 312 -0.77 21.25 14.12
N PRO A 313 -0.98 22.46 14.68
CA PRO A 313 0.11 23.37 14.99
C PRO A 313 1.15 22.71 15.89
N VAL A 314 2.44 22.88 15.59
CA VAL A 314 3.50 22.58 16.56
C VAL A 314 3.42 23.61 17.69
N ILE A 315 3.43 23.15 18.94
CA ILE A 315 3.37 24.00 20.13
C ILE A 315 4.73 24.00 20.84
N GLU A 316 5.40 22.86 20.91
CA GLU A 316 6.67 22.66 21.61
C GLU A 316 7.51 21.61 20.87
N GLY A 317 8.82 21.85 20.75
CA GLY A 317 9.71 21.14 19.81
C GLY A 317 9.56 21.59 18.35
N GLU A 318 10.00 20.74 17.41
CA GLU A 318 9.90 20.93 15.96
C GLU A 318 9.44 19.64 15.26
N LYS A 319 8.66 19.75 14.18
CA LYS A 319 8.18 18.58 13.41
C LYS A 319 8.95 18.44 12.10
N TRP A 320 9.67 17.34 11.96
CA TRP A 320 10.19 16.85 10.68
C TRP A 320 9.38 15.63 10.22
N SER A 321 9.00 15.59 8.95
CA SER A 321 8.26 14.47 8.36
C SER A 321 8.61 14.26 6.88
N ALA A 322 8.56 13.02 6.43
CA ALA A 322 8.72 12.63 5.03
C ALA A 322 7.40 12.05 4.49
N THR A 323 6.86 12.63 3.42
CA THR A 323 5.64 12.17 2.76
C THR A 323 5.97 11.44 1.46
N LYS A 324 5.44 10.23 1.29
CA LYS A 324 5.45 9.48 0.04
C LYS A 324 4.01 9.29 -0.43
N TRP A 325 3.62 10.05 -1.45
CA TRP A 325 2.35 9.86 -2.16
C TRP A 325 2.48 8.75 -3.20
N ILE A 326 1.41 7.97 -3.42
CA ILE A 326 1.40 6.82 -4.34
C ILE A 326 0.12 6.86 -5.17
N HIS A 327 0.24 6.77 -6.50
CA HIS A 327 -0.86 6.85 -7.47
C HIS A 327 -1.49 5.49 -7.81
N VAL A 328 -2.67 5.52 -8.44
CA VAL A 328 -3.33 4.31 -8.99
C VAL A 328 -2.60 3.66 -10.17
N ARG A 329 -1.68 4.37 -10.85
CA ARG A 329 -0.81 3.85 -11.92
C ARG A 329 0.59 4.46 -11.79
N SER A 330 1.54 4.00 -12.62
CA SER A 330 2.91 4.53 -12.64
C SER A 330 2.95 6.06 -12.82
N PHE A 331 3.71 6.71 -11.96
CA PHE A 331 4.05 8.14 -11.99
C PHE A 331 5.38 8.39 -12.72
N ASP A 332 6.30 7.41 -12.76
CA ASP A 332 7.57 7.49 -13.53
C ASP A 332 7.38 7.66 -15.04
N LYS A 333 6.16 7.46 -15.54
CA LYS A 333 5.81 7.63 -16.95
C LYS A 333 4.52 8.42 -17.06
N ALA A 334 4.65 9.74 -17.22
CA ALA A 334 3.62 10.52 -17.88
C ALA A 334 3.34 9.87 -19.24
N VAL A 335 2.11 9.42 -19.48
CA VAL A 335 1.76 8.71 -20.72
C VAL A 335 1.59 9.72 -21.86
N ALA A 336 2.73 10.17 -22.38
CA ALA A 336 2.94 10.21 -23.81
C ALA A 336 3.81 9.00 -24.15
N SER A 337 3.30 8.08 -24.97
CA SER A 337 4.16 7.26 -25.81
C SER A 337 5.06 8.18 -26.62
N ASP A 338 6.30 7.77 -26.86
CA ASP A 338 7.13 8.37 -27.90
C ASP A 338 6.67 7.82 -29.27
N ASP A 339 5.40 8.11 -29.61
CA ASP A 339 5.04 8.24 -31.02
C ASP A 339 5.86 9.42 -31.53
N GLY A 340 6.79 9.17 -32.45
CA GLY A 340 7.85 10.11 -32.85
C GLY A 340 7.38 11.37 -33.59
N ASP A 341 6.08 11.67 -33.57
CA ASP A 341 5.45 12.82 -34.21
C ASP A 341 5.88 14.12 -33.51
N CYS A 342 6.63 14.95 -34.23
CA CYS A 342 7.05 16.27 -33.76
C CYS A 342 5.86 17.26 -33.74
N VAL A 343 5.15 17.28 -32.62
CA VAL A 343 3.99 18.15 -32.35
C VAL A 343 4.20 19.08 -31.16
N ASP A 344 3.49 20.20 -31.18
CA ASP A 344 3.29 21.04 -30.01
C ASP A 344 2.03 20.55 -29.26
N LYS A 345 2.12 20.42 -27.94
CA LYS A 345 1.06 19.94 -27.03
C LYS A 345 0.22 21.09 -26.45
N ASN A 346 0.47 22.33 -26.88
CA ASN A 346 -0.29 23.52 -26.46
C ASN A 346 -0.35 24.57 -27.59
N ASP A 347 -1.54 25.13 -27.84
CA ASP A 347 -1.77 26.09 -28.92
C ASP A 347 -0.94 27.38 -28.80
N ASN A 348 -0.46 27.70 -27.60
CA ASN A 348 0.36 28.90 -27.34
C ASN A 348 1.86 28.69 -27.60
N CYS A 349 2.31 27.47 -27.89
CA CYS A 349 3.72 27.16 -28.15
C CYS A 349 4.39 28.08 -29.20
N PRO A 350 3.74 28.44 -30.34
CA PRO A 350 4.32 29.36 -31.31
C PRO A 350 4.48 30.80 -30.79
N THR A 351 3.66 31.20 -29.81
CA THR A 351 3.72 32.51 -29.16
C THR A 351 4.82 32.53 -28.11
N TRP A 352 4.90 31.49 -27.27
CA TRP A 352 5.95 31.36 -26.25
C TRP A 352 7.34 31.19 -26.86
N ALA A 353 7.48 30.45 -27.96
CA ALA A 353 8.74 30.35 -28.69
C ALA A 353 9.21 31.72 -29.22
N LYS A 354 8.32 32.54 -29.79
CA LYS A 354 8.60 33.92 -30.22
C LYS A 354 8.98 34.86 -29.08
N LEU A 355 8.59 34.53 -27.84
CA LEU A 355 8.96 35.27 -26.63
C LEU A 355 10.28 34.77 -26.02
N GLY A 356 10.94 33.76 -26.59
CA GLY A 356 12.21 33.21 -26.10
C GLY A 356 12.05 32.17 -24.98
N GLU A 357 10.85 31.64 -24.74
CA GLU A 357 10.62 30.69 -23.64
C GLU A 357 11.33 29.34 -23.86
N CYS A 358 11.73 29.01 -25.09
CA CYS A 358 12.58 27.84 -25.38
C CYS A 358 13.92 27.86 -24.61
N GLU A 359 14.46 29.06 -24.35
CA GLU A 359 15.73 29.28 -23.66
C GLU A 359 15.53 29.55 -22.15
N LYS A 360 14.46 30.27 -21.80
CA LYS A 360 14.13 30.63 -20.40
C LYS A 360 13.48 29.49 -19.61
N ASN A 361 12.70 28.65 -20.29
CA ASN A 361 11.95 27.55 -19.72
C ASN A 361 12.16 26.24 -20.53
N PRO A 362 13.43 25.79 -20.70
CA PRO A 362 13.74 24.67 -21.57
C PRO A 362 13.07 23.39 -21.10
N ARG A 363 12.95 23.15 -19.78
CA ARG A 363 12.33 21.93 -19.25
C ARG A 363 10.87 21.77 -19.66
N TYR A 364 10.08 22.85 -19.68
CA TYR A 364 8.68 22.78 -20.13
C TYR A 364 8.56 22.77 -21.66
N MET A 365 9.35 23.61 -22.34
CA MET A 365 9.22 23.88 -23.77
C MET A 365 9.90 22.79 -24.63
N VAL A 366 11.19 22.53 -24.35
CA VAL A 366 12.07 21.58 -25.07
C VAL A 366 11.99 20.19 -24.45
N GLY A 367 12.05 20.11 -23.13
CA GLY A 367 12.08 18.87 -22.37
C GLY A 367 13.41 18.65 -21.61
N SER A 368 13.64 17.41 -21.22
CA SER A 368 14.92 16.93 -20.66
C SER A 368 15.10 15.45 -21.02
N GLU A 369 16.22 14.84 -20.62
CA GLU A 369 16.31 13.38 -20.59
C GLU A 369 15.11 12.80 -19.81
N GLY A 370 14.47 11.76 -20.37
CA GLY A 370 13.24 11.17 -19.84
C GLY A 370 11.94 11.98 -19.98
N TYR A 371 11.96 13.25 -20.42
CA TYR A 371 10.77 14.10 -20.50
C TYR A 371 10.64 14.85 -21.84
N SER A 372 9.67 14.44 -22.66
CA SER A 372 9.33 15.10 -23.93
C SER A 372 8.53 16.39 -23.68
N GLY A 373 9.19 17.54 -23.86
CA GLY A 373 8.62 18.88 -23.66
C GLY A 373 7.35 19.16 -24.50
N ASN A 374 6.67 20.24 -24.14
CA ASN A 374 5.34 20.55 -24.66
C ASN A 374 5.36 21.38 -25.95
N CYS A 375 6.48 22.03 -26.28
CA CYS A 375 6.60 22.94 -27.41
C CYS A 375 7.77 22.59 -28.34
N ARG A 376 8.06 21.28 -28.49
CA ARG A 376 9.24 20.78 -29.21
C ARG A 376 9.25 21.16 -30.68
N LYS A 377 8.08 21.31 -31.32
CA LYS A 377 7.98 21.74 -32.72
C LYS A 377 8.22 23.25 -32.84
N SER A 378 7.54 24.07 -32.04
CA SER A 378 7.72 25.53 -32.00
C SER A 378 9.13 25.96 -31.58
N CYS A 379 9.82 25.17 -30.77
CA CYS A 379 11.22 25.38 -30.39
C CYS A 379 12.25 24.71 -31.34
N ASN A 380 11.82 24.15 -32.47
CA ASN A 380 12.67 23.50 -33.48
C ASN A 380 13.58 22.37 -32.92
N VAL A 381 13.12 21.68 -31.86
CA VAL A 381 13.81 20.57 -31.18
C VAL A 381 13.74 19.28 -32.00
N CYS A 382 12.74 19.20 -32.88
CA CYS A 382 12.52 18.12 -33.83
C CYS A 382 11.94 18.71 -35.12
N SER A 383 11.88 17.87 -36.15
CA SER A 383 11.13 18.14 -37.39
C SER A 383 10.10 17.04 -37.58
N SER A 384 8.95 17.39 -38.15
CA SER A 384 7.91 16.45 -38.60
C SER A 384 8.09 16.12 -40.07
#